data_AF-A0A0P0FAH2-F1
#
_entry.id   AF-A0A0P0FAH2-F1
#
_cell.length_a   1.000
_cell.length_b   1.000
_cell.length_c   1.000
_cell.angle_alpha   90.00
_cell.angle_beta   90.00
_cell.angle_gamma   90.00
#
_symmetry.space_group_name_H-M   'P 1'
#
loop_
_entity.id
_entity.type
_entity.pdbx_description
1 polymer ?
#
loop_
_entity_poly.entity_id
_entity_poly.type
_entity_poly.pdbx_seq_one_letter_code
_entity_poly.pdbx_strand_id
1 'polypeptide(L)'
;MMKKFFYLTAILTIVLVSCNSEKKYKEKLSNAASMIEKEANLSEAIVLTYCDTWRKVIYDHEYNGEYCTDFNEALAKLNEFIITTDTYKRLKQKRDSIETIMPLLNDYPSNCKDAYNELVSIYADADELFRFADDPRGSLSTYSTKTTDLFQKIEKSMKEFKVKHIQNK
;
A
#
# COMPACT_ATOMS: atom_id res chain seq x y z
N MET A 1 -31.74 24.78 39.09
CA MET A 1 -30.53 25.23 38.35
C MET A 1 -29.43 24.17 38.25
N MET A 2 -29.14 23.41 39.31
CA MET A 2 -28.08 22.38 39.31
C MET A 2 -28.25 21.27 38.25
N LYS A 3 -29.45 20.70 38.05
CA LYS A 3 -29.66 19.64 37.03
C LYS A 3 -29.24 20.08 35.61
N LYS A 4 -29.60 21.31 35.18
CA LYS A 4 -29.19 21.86 33.86
C LYS A 4 -27.67 22.02 33.75
N PHE A 5 -26.99 22.39 34.84
CA PHE A 5 -25.53 22.50 34.90
C PHE A 5 -24.85 21.12 34.80
N PHE A 6 -25.39 20.09 35.47
CA PHE A 6 -24.90 18.70 35.37
C PHE A 6 -25.09 18.10 33.96
N TYR A 7 -26.21 18.40 33.29
CA TYR A 7 -26.40 17.98 31.90
C TYR A 7 -25.42 18.67 30.96
N LEU A 8 -25.15 19.97 31.17
CA LEU A 8 -24.20 20.72 30.33
C LEU A 8 -22.77 20.19 30.48
N THR A 9 -22.33 19.88 31.70
CA THR A 9 -20.99 19.32 31.97
C THR A 9 -20.85 17.88 31.46
N ALA A 10 -21.91 17.06 31.55
CA ALA A 10 -21.94 15.72 30.99
C ALA A 10 -21.87 15.73 29.45
N ILE A 11 -22.59 16.64 28.78
CA ILE A 11 -22.53 16.78 27.31
C ILE A 11 -21.14 17.24 26.87
N LEU A 12 -20.56 18.24 27.55
CA LEU A 12 -19.24 18.77 27.19
C LEU A 12 -18.13 17.72 27.32
N THR A 13 -18.18 16.88 28.36
CA THR A 13 -17.20 15.79 28.54
C THR A 13 -17.33 14.71 27.48
N ILE A 14 -18.55 14.31 27.09
CA ILE A 14 -18.77 13.34 26.00
C ILE A 14 -18.23 13.88 24.67
N VAL A 15 -18.48 15.16 24.36
CA VAL A 15 -17.99 15.80 23.13
C VAL A 15 -16.46 15.84 23.09
N LEU A 16 -15.81 16.20 24.20
CA LEU A 16 -14.35 16.25 24.28
C LEU A 16 -13.71 14.87 24.14
N VAL A 17 -14.28 13.83 24.74
CA VAL A 17 -13.80 12.44 24.60
C VAL A 17 -13.97 11.95 23.16
N SER A 18 -15.11 12.22 22.53
CA SER A 18 -15.38 11.87 21.13
C SER A 18 -14.38 12.53 20.17
N CYS A 19 -14.15 13.84 20.30
CA CYS A 19 -13.17 14.57 19.48
C CYS A 19 -11.75 14.01 19.62
N ASN A 20 -11.34 13.65 20.84
CA ASN A 20 -10.01 13.09 21.08
C ASN A 20 -9.85 11.70 20.46
N SER A 21 -10.91 10.87 20.50
CA SER A 21 -10.90 9.55 19.87
C SER A 21 -10.79 9.63 18.34
N GLU A 22 -11.51 10.56 17.72
CA GLU A 22 -11.48 10.79 16.28
C GLU A 22 -10.11 11.27 15.81
N LYS A 23 -9.52 12.24 16.52
CA LYS A 23 -8.18 12.74 16.18
C LYS A 23 -7.14 11.62 16.20
N LYS A 24 -7.12 10.81 17.26
CA LYS A 24 -6.21 9.66 17.38
C LYS A 24 -6.46 8.63 16.28
N TYR A 25 -7.72 8.41 15.91
CA TYR A 25 -8.05 7.50 14.81
C TYR A 25 -7.50 8.01 13.47
N LYS A 26 -7.73 9.29 13.16
CA LYS A 26 -7.20 9.93 11.93
C LYS A 26 -5.67 9.90 11.85
N GLU A 27 -4.98 10.04 12.98
CA GLU A 27 -3.51 9.88 13.04
C GLU A 27 -3.08 8.45 12.67
N LYS A 28 -3.73 7.42 13.25
CA LYS A 28 -3.46 6.01 12.89
C LYS A 28 -3.76 5.73 11.42
N LEU A 29 -4.89 6.25 10.93
CA LEU A 29 -5.32 6.09 9.54
C LEU A 29 -4.33 6.73 8.57
N SER A 30 -3.85 7.93 8.88
CA SER A 30 -2.81 8.63 8.10
C SER A 30 -1.49 7.87 8.09
N ASN A 31 -1.07 7.30 9.23
CA ASN A 31 0.12 6.48 9.32
C ASN A 31 0.00 5.22 8.46
N ALA A 32 -1.14 4.52 8.51
CA ALA A 32 -1.40 3.35 7.69
C ALA A 32 -1.38 3.69 6.19
N ALA A 33 -2.02 4.79 5.78
CA ALA A 33 -1.98 5.29 4.42
C ALA A 33 -0.54 5.56 3.93
N SER A 34 0.29 6.22 4.74
CA SER A 34 1.71 6.44 4.40
C SER A 34 2.49 5.13 4.28
N MET A 35 2.16 4.11 5.07
CA MET A 35 2.81 2.81 4.99
C MET A 35 2.42 2.05 3.73
N ILE A 36 1.13 2.04 3.39
CA ILE A 36 0.60 1.43 2.15
C ILE A 36 1.22 2.10 0.91
N GLU A 37 1.29 3.43 0.89
CA GLU A 37 1.94 4.16 -0.22
C GLU A 37 3.42 3.76 -0.38
N LYS A 38 4.16 3.67 0.73
CA LYS A 38 5.59 3.26 0.69
C LYS A 38 5.76 1.82 0.25
N GLU A 39 4.86 0.93 0.66
CA GLU A 39 4.83 -0.46 0.22
C GLU A 39 4.57 -0.53 -1.30
N ALA A 40 3.54 0.15 -1.80
CA ALA A 40 3.23 0.21 -3.22
C ALA A 40 4.41 0.73 -4.07
N ASN A 41 5.10 1.79 -3.62
CA ASN A 41 6.29 2.31 -4.32
C ASN A 41 7.46 1.30 -4.35
N LEU A 42 7.64 0.52 -3.28
CA LEU A 42 8.67 -0.54 -3.26
C LEU A 42 8.28 -1.70 -4.17
N SER A 43 7.01 -2.07 -4.18
CA SER A 43 6.46 -3.09 -5.08
C SER A 43 6.61 -2.67 -6.54
N GLU A 44 6.31 -1.41 -6.88
CA GLU A 44 6.51 -0.86 -8.23
C GLU A 44 7.98 -0.94 -8.66
N ALA A 45 8.93 -0.55 -7.79
CA ALA A 45 10.36 -0.59 -8.14
C ALA A 45 10.83 -2.02 -8.51
N ILE A 46 10.32 -3.03 -7.80
CA ILE A 46 10.61 -4.44 -8.08
C ILE A 46 9.93 -4.89 -9.38
N VAL A 47 8.65 -4.55 -9.55
CA VAL A 47 7.89 -4.81 -10.77
C VAL A 47 8.58 -4.22 -12.01
N LEU A 48 9.06 -2.98 -11.94
CA LEU A 48 9.77 -2.33 -13.04
C LEU A 48 11.08 -3.06 -13.37
N THR A 49 11.79 -3.55 -12.35
CA THR A 49 12.97 -4.38 -12.55
C THR A 49 12.63 -5.67 -13.31
N TYR A 50 11.53 -6.35 -12.94
CA TYR A 50 11.04 -7.50 -13.71
C TYR A 50 10.68 -7.13 -15.15
N CYS A 51 9.92 -6.06 -15.37
CA CYS A 51 9.54 -5.60 -16.71
C CYS A 51 10.76 -5.33 -17.59
N ASP A 52 11.76 -4.61 -17.07
CA ASP A 52 12.96 -4.24 -17.82
C ASP A 52 13.80 -5.47 -18.18
N THR A 53 14.05 -6.35 -17.21
CA THR A 53 14.81 -7.59 -17.49
C THR A 53 14.05 -8.51 -18.43
N TRP A 54 12.75 -8.71 -18.22
CA TRP A 54 11.95 -9.60 -19.06
C TRP A 54 11.89 -9.10 -20.50
N ARG A 55 11.81 -7.78 -20.70
CA ARG A 55 11.93 -7.15 -22.02
C ARG A 55 13.29 -7.41 -22.67
N LYS A 56 14.39 -7.13 -21.96
CA LYS A 56 15.76 -7.35 -22.49
C LYS A 56 16.00 -8.81 -22.85
N VAL A 57 15.60 -9.70 -21.96
CA VAL A 57 15.73 -11.14 -22.13
C VAL A 57 14.97 -11.58 -23.39
N ILE A 58 13.71 -11.15 -23.59
CA ILE A 58 12.91 -11.56 -24.77
C ILE A 58 13.43 -10.96 -26.09
N TYR A 59 13.75 -9.67 -26.12
CA TYR A 59 14.01 -8.96 -27.38
C TYR A 59 15.49 -8.88 -27.74
N ASP A 60 16.36 -8.78 -26.72
CA ASP A 60 17.80 -8.58 -26.90
C ASP A 60 18.57 -9.87 -26.61
N HIS A 61 17.90 -10.92 -26.10
CA HIS A 61 18.53 -12.16 -25.66
C HIS A 61 19.68 -11.92 -24.68
N GLU A 62 19.52 -10.97 -23.75
CA GLU A 62 20.58 -10.55 -22.84
C GLU A 62 20.13 -10.60 -21.38
N TYR A 63 20.98 -11.15 -20.51
CA TYR A 63 20.88 -11.03 -19.05
C TYR A 63 22.26 -10.70 -18.46
N ASN A 64 22.36 -9.59 -17.72
CA ASN A 64 23.62 -9.12 -17.11
C ASN A 64 24.80 -8.99 -18.10
N GLY A 65 24.54 -8.58 -19.35
CA GLY A 65 25.57 -8.42 -20.38
C GLY A 65 25.99 -9.73 -21.07
N GLU A 66 25.37 -10.86 -20.75
CA GLU A 66 25.62 -12.14 -21.40
C GLU A 66 24.42 -12.56 -22.26
N TYR A 67 24.71 -13.23 -23.38
CA TYR A 67 23.69 -13.78 -24.27
C TYR A 67 22.93 -14.94 -23.58
N CYS A 68 21.61 -14.92 -23.67
CA CYS A 68 20.70 -15.85 -23.02
C CYS A 68 19.71 -16.45 -24.02
N THR A 69 19.60 -17.78 -24.03
CA THR A 69 18.65 -18.53 -24.88
C THR A 69 17.41 -19.01 -24.12
N ASP A 70 17.53 -19.25 -22.81
CA ASP A 70 16.41 -19.62 -21.95
C ASP A 70 15.97 -18.44 -21.07
N PHE A 71 14.92 -17.79 -21.51
CA PHE A 71 14.34 -16.65 -20.81
C PHE A 71 13.86 -16.99 -19.39
N ASN A 72 13.41 -18.23 -19.15
CA ASN A 72 12.92 -18.63 -17.83
C ASN A 72 14.08 -18.77 -16.84
N GLU A 73 15.25 -19.21 -17.29
CA GLU A 73 16.46 -19.26 -16.47
C GLU A 73 16.89 -17.85 -16.03
N ALA A 74 16.86 -16.87 -16.94
CA ALA A 74 17.18 -15.48 -16.62
C ALA A 74 16.20 -14.88 -15.60
N LEU A 75 14.90 -15.17 -15.73
CA LEU A 75 13.89 -14.71 -14.77
C LEU A 75 14.05 -15.39 -13.40
N ALA A 76 14.39 -16.67 -13.36
CA ALA A 76 14.67 -17.38 -12.11
C ALA A 76 15.88 -16.77 -11.38
N LYS A 77 16.98 -16.50 -12.10
CA LYS A 77 18.16 -15.82 -11.54
C LYS A 77 17.82 -14.40 -11.05
N LEU A 78 16.99 -13.67 -11.79
CA LEU A 78 16.52 -12.36 -11.35
C LEU A 78 15.74 -12.47 -10.04
N ASN A 79 14.83 -13.42 -9.92
CA ASN A 79 14.05 -13.62 -8.70
C ASN A 79 14.97 -13.95 -7.51
N GLU A 80 15.92 -14.86 -7.68
CA GLU A 80 16.94 -15.19 -6.67
C GLU A 80 17.75 -13.95 -6.25
N PHE A 81 18.10 -13.08 -7.19
CA PHE A 81 18.78 -11.83 -6.87
C PHE A 81 17.86 -10.87 -6.09
N ILE A 82 16.64 -10.62 -6.58
CA ILE A 82 15.69 -9.67 -6.00
C ILE A 82 15.43 -9.99 -4.53
N ILE A 83 15.21 -11.26 -4.16
CA ILE A 83 14.92 -11.64 -2.77
C ILE A 83 16.07 -11.32 -1.80
N THR A 84 17.30 -11.16 -2.30
CA THR A 84 18.47 -10.77 -1.49
C THR A 84 18.61 -9.27 -1.31
N THR A 85 17.93 -8.47 -2.14
CA THR A 85 18.04 -7.01 -2.13
C THR A 85 17.45 -6.39 -0.88
N ASP A 86 18.00 -5.25 -0.46
CA ASP A 86 17.45 -4.48 0.64
C ASP A 86 16.06 -3.90 0.31
N THR A 87 15.77 -3.64 -0.97
CA THR A 87 14.45 -3.22 -1.43
C THR A 87 13.40 -4.28 -1.11
N TYR A 88 13.65 -5.54 -1.45
CA TYR A 88 12.72 -6.64 -1.17
C TYR A 88 12.57 -6.88 0.34
N LYS A 89 13.66 -6.86 1.11
CA LYS A 89 13.58 -6.97 2.58
C LYS A 89 12.74 -5.87 3.20
N ARG A 90 12.92 -4.61 2.76
CA ARG A 90 12.12 -3.47 3.20
C ARG A 90 10.66 -3.63 2.79
N LEU A 91 10.39 -4.15 1.59
CA LEU A 91 9.04 -4.43 1.13
C LEU A 91 8.33 -5.41 2.07
N LYS A 92 8.94 -6.57 2.37
CA LYS A 92 8.37 -7.56 3.31
C LYS A 92 8.15 -6.98 4.70
N GLN A 93 9.11 -6.24 5.24
CA GLN A 93 8.95 -5.57 6.54
C GLN A 93 7.78 -4.57 6.54
N LYS A 94 7.58 -3.81 5.46
CA LYS A 94 6.44 -2.89 5.34
C LYS A 94 5.14 -3.66 5.28
N ARG A 95 5.10 -4.74 4.51
CA ARG A 95 3.94 -5.61 4.41
C ARG A 95 3.52 -6.16 5.77
N ASP A 96 4.44 -6.75 6.52
CA ASP A 96 4.19 -7.29 7.87
C ASP A 96 3.67 -6.20 8.83
N SER A 97 4.23 -4.99 8.72
CA SER A 97 3.82 -3.85 9.54
C SER A 97 2.39 -3.38 9.20
N ILE A 98 2.00 -3.41 7.92
CA ILE A 98 0.64 -3.07 7.47
C ILE A 98 -0.35 -4.13 7.97
N GLU A 99 -0.02 -5.41 7.83
CA GLU A 99 -0.86 -6.53 8.32
C GLU A 99 -1.09 -6.47 9.83
N THR A 100 -0.13 -5.92 10.58
CA THR A 100 -0.28 -5.68 12.02
C THR A 100 -1.22 -4.48 12.31
N ILE A 101 -1.18 -3.43 11.49
CA ILE A 101 -1.90 -2.17 11.76
C ILE A 101 -3.34 -2.19 11.23
N MET A 102 -3.58 -2.80 10.06
CA MET A 102 -4.91 -2.79 9.43
C MET A 102 -6.03 -3.32 10.36
N PRO A 103 -5.85 -4.43 11.10
CA PRO A 103 -6.87 -4.90 12.05
C PRO A 103 -7.16 -3.91 13.18
N LEU A 104 -6.16 -3.13 13.60
CA LEU A 104 -6.31 -2.14 14.67
C LEU A 104 -7.13 -0.91 14.24
N LEU A 105 -7.41 -0.77 12.94
CA LEU A 105 -8.27 0.27 12.38
C LEU A 105 -9.75 -0.11 12.31
N ASN A 106 -10.10 -1.37 12.63
CA ASN A 106 -11.48 -1.87 12.61
C ASN A 106 -12.36 -1.19 13.68
N ASP A 107 -11.76 -0.74 14.79
CA ASP A 107 -12.44 0.02 15.84
C ASP A 107 -12.49 1.51 15.48
N TYR A 108 -13.24 1.83 14.43
CA TYR A 108 -13.36 3.19 13.91
C TYR A 108 -14.52 3.95 14.54
N PRO A 109 -14.36 5.26 14.83
CA PRO A 109 -15.48 6.14 15.10
C PRO A 109 -16.47 6.15 13.93
N SER A 110 -17.77 6.25 14.21
CA SER A 110 -18.83 6.14 13.19
C SER A 110 -18.67 7.08 11.99
N ASN A 111 -18.13 8.29 12.21
CA ASN A 111 -17.87 9.28 11.15
C ASN A 111 -16.60 9.01 10.33
N CYS A 112 -15.80 8.01 10.69
CA CYS A 112 -14.58 7.61 10.00
C CYS A 112 -14.76 6.34 9.14
N LYS A 113 -15.97 5.77 9.09
CA LYS A 113 -16.28 4.55 8.34
C LYS A 113 -15.89 4.64 6.85
N ASP A 114 -16.22 5.75 6.20
CA ASP A 114 -15.94 5.94 4.77
C ASP A 114 -14.43 6.02 4.51
N ALA A 115 -13.71 6.72 5.39
CA ALA A 115 -12.25 6.79 5.33
C ALA A 115 -11.62 5.40 5.54
N TYR A 116 -12.10 4.62 6.50
CA TYR A 116 -11.65 3.24 6.69
C TYR A 116 -11.88 2.39 5.44
N ASN A 117 -13.09 2.40 4.87
CA ASN A 117 -13.43 1.59 3.71
C ASN A 117 -12.62 1.97 2.47
N GLU A 118 -12.42 3.27 2.22
CA GLU A 118 -11.57 3.75 1.12
C GLU A 118 -10.12 3.28 1.32
N LEU A 119 -9.57 3.36 2.53
CA LEU A 119 -8.22 2.87 2.83
C LEU A 119 -8.09 1.35 2.63
N VAL A 120 -9.09 0.57 3.05
CA VAL A 120 -9.14 -0.88 2.83
C VAL A 120 -9.13 -1.22 1.34
N SER A 121 -9.87 -0.47 0.52
CA SER A 121 -9.85 -0.65 -0.94
C SER A 121 -8.47 -0.37 -1.53
N ILE A 122 -7.80 0.70 -1.08
CA ILE A 122 -6.44 1.03 -1.53
C ILE A 122 -5.45 -0.05 -1.10
N TYR A 123 -5.59 -0.56 0.12
CA TYR A 123 -4.76 -1.64 0.61
C TYR A 123 -4.95 -2.94 -0.19
N ALA A 124 -6.17 -3.26 -0.61
CA ALA A 124 -6.43 -4.43 -1.45
C ALA A 124 -5.73 -4.32 -2.82
N ASP A 125 -5.74 -3.13 -3.43
CA ASP A 125 -5.02 -2.88 -4.67
C ASP A 125 -3.49 -2.97 -4.47
N ALA A 126 -2.98 -2.38 -3.39
CA ALA A 126 -1.56 -2.47 -3.03
C ALA A 126 -1.11 -3.90 -2.71
N ASP A 127 -1.96 -4.69 -2.05
CA ASP A 127 -1.75 -6.14 -1.84
C ASP A 127 -1.60 -6.88 -3.16
N GLU A 128 -2.46 -6.59 -4.14
CA GLU A 128 -2.34 -7.23 -5.44
C GLU A 128 -1.02 -6.84 -6.14
N LEU A 129 -0.58 -5.59 -6.04
CA LEU A 129 0.70 -5.14 -6.59
C LEU A 129 1.88 -5.81 -5.89
N PHE A 130 1.84 -5.88 -4.56
CA PHE A 130 2.79 -6.64 -3.74
C PHE A 130 2.91 -8.10 -4.23
N ARG A 131 1.78 -8.76 -4.49
CA ARG A 131 1.77 -10.15 -4.98
C ARG A 131 2.37 -10.31 -6.37
N PHE A 132 2.49 -9.25 -7.18
CA PHE A 132 3.24 -9.28 -8.45
C PHE A 132 4.73 -8.99 -8.27
N ALA A 133 5.10 -8.27 -7.21
CA ALA A 133 6.50 -8.06 -6.83
C ALA A 133 7.10 -9.30 -6.13
N ASP A 134 6.30 -9.99 -5.31
CA ASP A 134 6.67 -11.20 -4.56
C ASP A 134 6.67 -12.44 -5.46
N ASP A 135 5.73 -12.53 -6.40
CA ASP A 135 5.54 -13.67 -7.30
C ASP A 135 5.18 -13.19 -8.73
N PRO A 136 6.19 -12.93 -9.58
CA PRO A 136 5.96 -12.47 -10.95
C PRO A 136 5.27 -13.55 -11.79
N ARG A 137 4.13 -13.21 -12.39
CA ARG A 137 3.28 -14.17 -13.12
C ARG A 137 2.63 -13.59 -14.37
N GLY A 138 2.38 -14.47 -15.35
CA GLY A 138 1.74 -14.12 -16.62
C GLY A 138 2.74 -13.98 -17.77
N SER A 139 2.38 -13.23 -18.80
CA SER A 139 3.29 -12.84 -19.88
C SER A 139 3.84 -11.44 -19.65
N LEU A 140 4.94 -11.06 -20.29
CA LEU A 140 5.48 -9.68 -20.24
C LEU A 140 4.39 -8.63 -20.50
N SER A 141 3.59 -8.81 -21.55
CA SER A 141 2.51 -7.87 -21.89
C SER A 141 1.46 -7.79 -20.79
N THR A 142 0.97 -8.93 -20.30
CA THR A 142 -0.08 -8.93 -19.27
C THR A 142 0.44 -8.43 -17.92
N TYR A 143 1.67 -8.78 -17.56
CA TYR A 143 2.32 -8.36 -16.33
C TYR A 143 2.51 -6.85 -16.32
N SER A 144 3.22 -6.31 -17.33
CA SER A 144 3.50 -4.88 -17.44
C SER A 144 2.25 -4.00 -17.47
N THR A 145 1.22 -4.38 -18.25
CA THR A 145 -0.04 -3.62 -18.29
C THR A 145 -0.74 -3.65 -16.95
N LYS A 146 -0.92 -4.84 -16.36
CA LYS A 146 -1.66 -4.96 -15.09
C LYS A 146 -0.98 -4.21 -13.96
N THR A 147 0.34 -4.35 -13.82
CA THR A 147 1.04 -3.70 -12.71
C THR A 147 1.12 -2.18 -12.88
N THR A 148 1.24 -1.69 -14.12
CA THR A 148 1.19 -0.24 -14.42
C THR A 148 -0.19 0.33 -14.09
N ASP A 149 -1.26 -0.30 -14.60
CA ASP A 149 -2.64 0.15 -14.36
C ASP A 149 -2.97 0.13 -12.86
N LEU A 150 -2.53 -0.92 -12.15
CA LEU A 150 -2.75 -1.08 -10.73
C LEU A 150 -1.99 -0.03 -9.91
N PHE A 151 -0.72 0.23 -10.22
CA PHE A 151 0.04 1.27 -9.53
C PHE A 151 -0.57 2.66 -9.75
N GLN A 152 -0.94 3.01 -10.99
CA GLN A 152 -1.62 4.27 -11.28
C GLN A 152 -2.96 4.41 -10.54
N LYS A 153 -3.71 3.31 -10.41
CA LYS A 153 -4.94 3.26 -9.62
C LYS A 153 -4.67 3.53 -8.14
N ILE A 154 -3.62 2.93 -7.57
CA ILE A 154 -3.21 3.14 -6.18
C ILE A 154 -2.81 4.61 -5.96
N GLU A 155 -1.95 5.17 -6.82
CA GLU A 155 -1.51 6.57 -6.70
C GLU A 155 -2.69 7.54 -6.73
N LYS A 156 -3.60 7.35 -7.69
CA LYS A 156 -4.81 8.17 -7.82
C LYS A 156 -5.67 8.07 -6.56
N SER A 157 -5.97 6.84 -6.12
CA SER A 157 -6.84 6.60 -4.98
C SER A 157 -6.22 7.11 -3.68
N MET A 158 -4.91 6.95 -3.49
CA MET A 158 -4.16 7.47 -2.35
C MET A 158 -4.14 8.99 -2.32
N LYS A 159 -3.99 9.64 -3.48
CA LYS A 159 -4.07 11.10 -3.59
C LYS A 159 -5.47 11.61 -3.21
N GLU A 160 -6.52 10.99 -3.75
CA GLU A 160 -7.91 11.34 -3.42
C GLU A 160 -8.18 11.14 -1.92
N PHE A 161 -7.73 10.01 -1.36
CA PHE A 161 -7.86 9.68 0.06
C PHE A 161 -7.24 10.74 0.97
N LYS A 162 -5.99 11.15 0.67
CA LYS A 162 -5.28 12.19 1.42
C LYS A 162 -6.02 13.52 1.40
N VAL A 163 -6.55 13.93 0.25
CA VAL A 163 -7.31 15.17 0.11
C VAL A 163 -8.59 15.13 0.93
N LYS A 164 -9.35 14.03 0.85
CA LYS A 164 -10.64 13.89 1.56
C LYS A 164 -10.48 13.78 3.07
N HIS A 165 -9.52 12.98 3.53
CA HIS A 165 -9.53 12.48 4.91
C HIS A 165 -8.34 12.94 5.77
N ILE A 166 -7.24 13.40 5.16
CA ILE A 166 -6.00 13.76 5.88
C ILE A 166 -5.73 15.26 5.84
N GLN A 167 -5.90 15.94 4.71
CA GLN A 167 -5.42 17.31 4.50
C GLN A 167 -6.32 18.45 5.01
N ASN A 168 -7.38 18.16 5.78
CA ASN A 168 -8.20 19.22 6.36
C ASN A 168 -7.59 19.72 7.69
N LYS A 169 -6.83 20.81 7.58
CA LYS A 169 -6.51 21.74 8.68
C LYS A 169 -7.79 22.42 9.18
#